data_AF-A0A8H7MYW9-F1
#
_entry.id   AF-A0A8H7MYW9-F1
#
_cell.length_a   1.000
_cell.length_b   1.000
_cell.length_c   1.000
_cell.angle_alpha   90.00
_cell.angle_beta   90.00
_cell.angle_gamma   90.00
#
_symmetry.space_group_name_H-M   'P 1'
#
loop_
_entity.id
_entity.type
_entity.pdbx_description
1 polymer ?
#
loop_
_entity_poly.entity_id
_entity_poly.type
_entity_poly.pdbx_seq_one_letter_code
_entity_poly.pdbx_strand_id
1 'polypeptide(L)'
;MHRWLQRKSPNLGLDAIQFSDFFQLSLMTKFEIFVDSFITNLPDVLRKLRVEEDEQRQLSQLHEQDLDLERFLLIIAYAYEGRPTAQFDFWADGESNLNGFLHWASRRASTPLVTAFCEMLQAISGDENCAEQAHKFLLEEGHHSSGKLRRLQSLTWNQIFRELTFFMDKAKQKPTQSQTVRYRGGKPAPDFVETEPESAMMLESYLRLISKLATESEETRIFLLHNPSFNLVETILELASTPIPPALRGCAFMALKALMARKTIQEGATMWNCLDMWITGGYVTSPAGTLRQTLSSPMMSMERTFDEISSGFDDPESFIQLLLILVSPSIDSSPLNDSLPFPENLGSAFRAPGIEVYIDYVIGLVLASKTNDLADVNQTRVLRLGCLDFMLTCLASFNEDLIVMANDTSLMIDSIIAASDLATYVRMHPFARVMEWMYNEKVLAALFSTIHQEQTDVGNAAPDSP
;
A
#
# COMPACT_ATOMS: atom_id res chain seq x y z
N MET A 1 1.95 10.60 -5.71
CA MET A 1 2.46 10.82 -4.34
C MET A 1 2.46 12.31 -3.93
N HIS A 2 3.18 13.21 -4.60
CA HIS A 2 3.42 14.59 -4.10
C HIS A 2 2.54 15.72 -4.71
N ARG A 3 1.29 15.44 -5.08
CA ARG A 3 0.46 16.36 -5.90
C ARG A 3 -0.69 17.04 -5.15
N TRP A 4 -0.55 17.23 -3.84
CA TRP A 4 -1.59 17.87 -3.00
C TRP A 4 -1.30 19.33 -2.65
N LEU A 5 -0.04 19.79 -2.77
CA LEU A 5 0.32 21.19 -2.54
C LEU A 5 -0.13 22.08 -3.70
N GLN A 6 -0.68 23.25 -3.37
CA GLN A 6 -1.05 24.27 -4.34
C GLN A 6 0.18 24.67 -5.17
N ARG A 7 0.04 24.59 -6.49
CA ARG A 7 1.06 25.01 -7.47
C ARG A 7 0.69 26.38 -8.03
N LYS A 8 1.55 27.38 -7.78
CA LYS A 8 1.47 28.71 -8.41
C LYS A 8 2.30 28.81 -9.68
N SER A 9 3.17 27.82 -9.93
CA SER A 9 4.00 27.73 -11.14
C SER A 9 3.19 27.17 -12.31
N PRO A 10 3.35 27.70 -13.54
CA PRO A 10 2.71 27.14 -14.72
C PRO A 10 3.23 25.72 -15.01
N ASN A 11 2.36 24.87 -15.56
CA ASN A 11 2.79 23.57 -16.06
C ASN A 11 3.79 23.74 -17.21
N LEU A 12 4.74 22.80 -17.31
CA LEU A 12 5.55 22.66 -18.50
C LEU A 12 4.63 22.41 -19.72
N GLY A 13 5.04 22.89 -20.89
CA GLY A 13 4.29 22.67 -22.13
C GLY A 13 4.13 21.19 -22.44
N LEU A 14 3.06 20.81 -23.15
CA LEU A 14 2.78 19.42 -23.53
C LEU A 14 3.90 18.81 -24.40
N ASP A 15 4.66 19.65 -25.10
CA ASP A 15 5.81 19.25 -25.93
C ASP A 15 7.14 19.24 -25.16
N ALA A 16 7.11 19.30 -23.82
CA ALA A 16 8.32 19.29 -23.01
C ALA A 16 9.08 17.98 -23.20
N ILE A 17 10.31 18.08 -23.69
CA ILE A 17 11.22 16.95 -23.84
C ILE A 17 11.54 16.39 -22.45
N GLN A 18 11.51 15.06 -22.32
CA GLN A 18 11.91 14.38 -21.09
C GLN A 18 13.34 14.75 -20.72
N PHE A 19 13.53 15.19 -19.48
CA PHE A 19 14.87 15.53 -19.00
C PHE A 19 15.72 14.27 -18.87
N SER A 20 16.95 14.32 -19.39
CA SER A 20 17.91 13.22 -19.25
C SER A 20 18.20 12.91 -17.78
N ASP A 21 18.44 11.64 -17.45
CA ASP A 21 18.78 11.19 -16.09
C ASP A 21 19.97 11.97 -15.49
N PHE A 22 20.98 12.27 -16.32
CA PHE A 22 22.12 13.08 -15.91
C PHE A 22 21.74 14.47 -15.40
N PHE A 23 20.79 15.13 -16.09
CA PHE A 23 20.28 16.44 -15.67
C PHE A 23 19.49 16.32 -14.36
N GLN A 24 18.61 15.31 -14.26
CA GLN A 24 17.81 15.07 -13.06
C GLN A 24 18.72 14.86 -11.84
N LEU A 25 19.72 13.98 -11.96
CA LEU A 25 20.71 13.72 -10.91
C LEU A 25 21.51 14.98 -10.54
N SER A 26 21.95 15.74 -11.54
CA SER A 26 22.68 17.00 -11.32
C SER A 26 21.84 18.02 -10.56
N LEU A 27 20.55 18.14 -10.89
CA LEU A 27 19.62 19.02 -10.21
C LEU A 27 19.39 18.59 -8.75
N MET A 28 19.16 17.29 -8.51
CA MET A 28 18.96 16.77 -7.15
C MET A 28 20.19 16.97 -6.27
N THR A 29 21.39 16.82 -6.83
CA THR A 29 22.66 17.13 -6.12
C THR A 29 22.76 18.61 -5.73
N LYS A 30 22.22 19.53 -6.54
CA LYS A 30 22.17 20.96 -6.16
C LYS A 30 21.10 21.24 -5.11
N PHE A 31 19.98 20.53 -5.15
CA PHE A 31 18.96 20.62 -4.09
C PHE A 31 19.44 20.06 -2.76
N GLU A 32 20.23 18.99 -2.75
CA GLU A 32 20.89 18.49 -1.55
C GLU A 32 21.77 19.57 -0.89
N ILE A 33 22.66 20.19 -1.67
CA ILE A 33 23.53 21.27 -1.16
C ILE A 33 22.69 22.44 -0.62
N PHE A 34 21.59 22.78 -1.30
CA PHE A 34 20.67 23.80 -0.84
C PHE A 34 20.01 23.41 0.48
N VAL A 35 19.49 22.19 0.61
CA VAL A 35 18.86 21.67 1.83
C VAL A 35 19.82 21.72 3.00
N ASP A 36 21.01 21.15 2.86
CA ASP A 36 22.04 21.14 3.91
C ASP A 36 22.42 22.57 4.34
N SER A 37 22.68 23.43 3.35
CA SER A 37 23.02 24.84 3.60
C SER A 37 21.88 25.58 4.29
N PHE A 38 20.62 25.31 3.94
CA PHE A 38 19.46 25.99 4.51
C PHE A 38 19.21 25.56 5.96
N ILE A 39 19.28 24.26 6.23
CA ILE A 39 19.13 23.70 7.59
C ILE A 39 20.26 24.21 8.50
N THR A 40 21.50 24.19 8.01
CA THR A 40 22.68 24.58 8.80
C THR A 40 22.75 26.10 9.02
N ASN A 41 22.53 26.90 7.98
CA ASN A 41 22.80 28.34 8.04
C ASN A 41 21.57 29.20 8.36
N LEU A 42 20.36 28.72 8.10
CA LEU A 42 19.11 29.46 8.30
C LEU A 42 18.08 28.76 9.21
N PRO A 43 18.48 28.14 10.34
CA PRO A 43 17.55 27.42 11.20
C PRO A 43 16.47 28.33 11.84
N ASP A 44 16.77 29.61 12.03
CA ASP A 44 15.80 30.59 12.54
C ASP A 44 14.68 30.89 11.54
N VAL A 45 14.95 30.80 10.24
CA VAL A 45 13.93 30.97 9.20
C VAL A 45 12.96 29.79 9.24
N LEU A 46 13.45 28.56 9.37
CA LEU A 46 12.62 27.36 9.51
C LEU A 46 11.72 27.44 10.76
N ARG A 47 12.26 27.88 11.88
CA ARG A 47 11.48 28.09 13.12
C ARG A 47 10.42 29.15 12.94
N LYS A 48 10.76 30.26 12.27
CA LYS A 48 9.84 31.35 11.99
C LYS A 48 8.69 30.90 11.08
N LEU A 49 9.00 30.23 9.97
CA LEU A 49 8.00 29.68 9.04
C LEU A 49 6.99 28.80 9.77
N ARG A 50 7.48 27.86 10.59
CA ARG A 50 6.61 26.97 11.37
C ARG A 50 5.64 27.73 12.28
N VAL A 51 6.14 28.75 12.98
CA VAL A 51 5.30 29.57 13.90
C VAL A 51 4.28 30.37 13.11
N GLU A 52 4.69 31.02 12.02
CA GLU A 52 3.81 31.84 11.18
C GLU A 52 2.68 31.01 10.54
N GLU A 53 3.00 29.83 9.99
CA GLU A 53 2.01 28.92 9.40
C GLU A 53 1.05 28.33 10.46
N ASP A 54 1.56 27.98 11.65
CA ASP A 54 0.74 27.50 12.77
C ASP A 54 -0.22 28.60 13.29
N GLU A 55 0.24 29.85 13.40
CA GLU A 55 -0.58 31.00 13.78
C GLU A 55 -1.66 31.30 12.72
N GLN A 56 -1.31 31.28 11.43
CA GLN A 56 -2.26 31.49 10.34
C GLN A 56 -3.39 30.45 10.36
N ARG A 57 -3.05 29.17 10.58
CA ARG A 57 -4.03 28.07 10.67
C ARG A 57 -4.96 28.21 11.87
N GLN A 58 -4.48 28.72 13.00
CA GLN A 58 -5.31 28.97 14.18
C GLN A 58 -6.27 30.16 13.98
N LEU A 59 -5.83 31.19 13.27
CA LEU A 59 -6.60 32.41 13.05
C LEU A 59 -7.63 32.28 11.93
N SER A 60 -7.38 31.44 10.93
CA SER A 60 -8.31 31.24 9.81
C SER A 60 -8.27 29.83 9.23
N GLN A 61 -9.39 29.12 9.34
CA GLN A 61 -9.62 27.85 8.64
C GLN A 61 -10.14 28.05 7.20
N LEU A 62 -10.56 29.27 6.85
CA LEU A 62 -11.21 29.58 5.56
C LEU A 62 -10.27 30.25 4.55
N HIS A 63 -9.11 30.74 4.99
CA HIS A 63 -8.13 31.39 4.12
C HIS A 63 -7.12 30.35 3.59
N GLU A 64 -6.59 30.58 2.38
CA GLU A 64 -5.47 29.78 1.88
C GLU A 64 -4.31 29.84 2.88
N GLN A 65 -3.83 28.68 3.29
CA GLN A 65 -2.71 28.54 4.22
C GLN A 65 -1.40 28.52 3.43
N ASP A 66 -0.39 29.21 3.93
CA ASP A 66 0.96 29.02 3.44
C ASP A 66 1.43 27.61 3.85
N LEU A 67 2.18 26.97 2.95
CA LEU A 67 2.62 25.57 3.06
C LEU A 67 4.08 25.46 2.62
N ASP A 68 4.87 26.48 2.93
CA ASP A 68 6.24 26.61 2.46
C ASP A 68 7.18 25.69 3.23
N LEU A 69 6.89 25.43 4.50
CA LEU A 69 7.59 24.39 5.25
C LEU A 69 7.31 23.00 4.66
N GLU A 70 6.07 22.67 4.30
CA GLU A 70 5.74 21.40 3.64
C GLU A 70 6.40 21.29 2.26
N ARG A 71 6.47 22.39 1.49
CA ARG A 71 7.23 22.43 0.23
C ARG A 71 8.71 22.15 0.47
N PHE A 72 9.30 22.69 1.55
CA PHE A 72 10.68 22.41 1.89
C PHE A 72 10.90 20.92 2.21
N LEU A 73 10.01 20.28 2.97
CA LEU A 73 10.08 18.83 3.22
C LEU A 73 9.96 18.00 1.94
N LEU A 74 9.13 18.44 0.98
CA LEU A 74 9.06 17.77 -0.33
C LEU A 74 10.28 18.02 -1.22
N ILE A 75 10.92 19.19 -1.13
CA ILE A 75 12.23 19.41 -1.78
C ILE A 75 13.24 18.41 -1.25
N ILE A 76 13.25 18.15 0.06
CA ILE A 76 14.08 17.09 0.66
C ILE A 76 13.68 15.74 0.08
N ALA A 77 12.38 15.41 0.03
CA ALA A 77 11.93 14.14 -0.54
C ALA A 77 12.48 13.91 -1.96
N TYR A 78 12.28 14.87 -2.87
CA TYR A 78 12.81 14.76 -4.25
C TYR A 78 14.34 14.73 -4.28
N ALA A 79 15.01 15.56 -3.50
CA ALA A 79 16.46 15.64 -3.51
C ALA A 79 17.09 14.31 -3.07
N TYR A 80 16.54 13.61 -2.09
CA TYR A 80 17.17 12.43 -1.50
C TYR A 80 16.61 11.09 -2.02
N GLU A 81 15.47 11.07 -2.70
CA GLU A 81 14.88 9.86 -3.28
C GLU A 81 15.87 9.12 -4.21
N GLY A 82 15.99 7.80 -4.01
CA GLY A 82 16.86 6.94 -4.82
C GLY A 82 18.37 7.18 -4.65
N ARG A 83 18.82 7.92 -3.63
CA ARG A 83 20.24 8.25 -3.41
C ARG A 83 20.74 7.83 -2.01
N PRO A 84 20.94 6.52 -1.75
CA PRO A 84 21.24 5.99 -0.40
C PRO A 84 22.40 6.67 0.32
N THR A 85 23.48 7.02 -0.39
CA THR A 85 24.62 7.72 0.21
C THR A 85 24.23 9.08 0.80
N ALA A 86 23.42 9.87 0.08
CA ALA A 86 22.95 11.16 0.58
C ALA A 86 21.90 10.97 1.69
N GLN A 87 21.04 9.95 1.58
CA GLN A 87 20.04 9.64 2.59
C GLN A 87 20.70 9.33 3.95
N PHE A 88 21.82 8.61 3.93
CA PHE A 88 22.56 8.23 5.12
C PHE A 88 23.07 9.43 5.93
N ASP A 89 23.27 10.61 5.32
CA ASP A 89 23.74 11.81 6.03
C ASP A 89 22.75 12.31 7.10
N PHE A 90 21.45 11.99 6.99
CA PHE A 90 20.47 12.24 8.05
C PHE A 90 20.67 11.35 9.29
N TRP A 91 21.31 10.20 9.12
CA TRP A 91 21.40 9.12 10.09
C TRP A 91 22.82 8.88 10.61
N ALA A 92 23.84 9.37 9.90
CA ALA A 92 25.25 9.08 10.16
C ALA A 92 25.74 9.60 11.52
N ASP A 93 25.30 10.79 11.91
CA ASP A 93 25.68 11.45 13.16
C ASP A 93 24.45 12.04 13.87
N GLY A 94 24.15 11.53 15.06
CA GLY A 94 23.03 11.96 15.90
C GLY A 94 23.14 13.41 16.41
N GLU A 95 24.33 14.02 16.33
CA GLU A 95 24.55 15.43 16.71
C GLU A 95 24.61 16.36 15.49
N SER A 96 24.44 15.82 14.27
CA SER A 96 24.46 16.62 13.05
C SER A 96 23.25 17.55 12.93
N ASN A 97 23.38 18.63 12.14
CA ASN A 97 22.28 19.55 11.88
C ASN A 97 21.10 18.86 11.16
N LEU A 98 21.37 17.91 10.26
CA LEU A 98 20.35 17.15 9.54
C LEU A 98 19.56 16.23 10.49
N ASN A 99 20.25 15.53 11.38
CA ASN A 99 19.60 14.70 12.40
C ASN A 99 18.80 15.56 13.39
N GLY A 100 19.38 16.67 13.86
CA GLY A 100 18.68 17.64 14.70
C GLY A 100 17.44 18.25 14.01
N PHE A 101 17.50 18.48 12.70
CA PHE A 101 16.36 18.90 11.89
C PHE A 101 15.26 17.84 11.84
N LEU A 102 15.62 16.57 11.68
CA LEU A 102 14.65 15.46 11.69
C LEU A 102 13.85 15.42 13.00
N HIS A 103 14.54 15.49 14.15
CA HIS A 103 13.88 15.57 15.47
C HIS A 103 13.08 16.86 15.68
N TRP A 104 13.47 17.97 15.05
CA TRP A 104 12.70 19.21 15.09
C TRP A 104 11.42 19.09 14.26
N ALA A 105 11.52 18.60 13.03
CA ALA A 105 10.42 18.48 12.08
C ALA A 105 9.35 17.48 12.55
N SER A 106 9.74 16.42 13.24
CA SER A 106 8.81 15.39 13.74
C SER A 106 7.94 15.80 14.93
N ARG A 107 8.25 16.91 15.62
CA ARG A 107 7.45 17.40 16.74
C ARG A 107 6.03 17.71 16.30
N ARG A 108 5.06 17.65 17.23
CA ARG A 108 3.64 18.01 17.04
C ARG A 108 3.44 19.01 15.89
N ALA A 109 2.78 18.53 14.87
CA ALA A 109 2.62 19.19 13.58
C ALA A 109 1.14 19.14 13.18
N SER A 110 0.76 19.99 12.23
CA SER A 110 -0.54 19.92 11.57
C SER A 110 -0.61 18.72 10.63
N THR A 111 -1.82 18.35 10.21
CA THR A 111 -2.06 17.24 9.28
C THR A 111 -1.27 17.38 7.97
N PRO A 112 -1.22 18.54 7.29
CA PRO A 112 -0.36 18.71 6.10
C PRO A 112 1.13 18.55 6.39
N LEU A 113 1.61 19.08 7.53
CA LEU A 113 3.02 19.00 7.90
C LEU A 113 3.44 17.58 8.28
N VAL A 114 2.59 16.82 8.98
CA VAL A 114 2.81 15.39 9.26
C VAL A 114 2.85 14.59 7.96
N THR A 115 1.93 14.89 7.02
CA THR A 115 1.92 14.23 5.71
C THR A 115 3.24 14.47 4.98
N ALA A 116 3.67 15.73 4.85
CA ALA A 116 4.93 16.09 4.20
C ALA A 116 6.16 15.49 4.91
N PHE A 117 6.14 15.41 6.24
CA PHE A 117 7.19 14.75 7.01
C PHE A 117 7.25 13.25 6.73
N CYS A 118 6.10 12.57 6.62
CA CYS A 118 6.06 11.16 6.23
C CYS A 118 6.57 10.93 4.80
N GLU A 119 6.27 11.83 3.86
CA GLU A 119 6.86 11.79 2.50
C GLU A 119 8.39 11.91 2.54
N MET A 120 8.90 12.89 3.30
CA MET A 120 10.34 13.08 3.47
C MET A 120 10.97 11.84 4.09
N LEU A 121 10.39 11.30 5.16
CA LEU A 121 10.91 10.14 5.88
C LEU A 121 11.00 8.91 4.97
N GLN A 122 10.00 8.69 4.11
CA GLN A 122 10.04 7.63 3.09
C GLN A 122 11.21 7.80 2.12
N ALA A 123 11.43 9.02 1.64
CA ALA A 123 12.49 9.31 0.67
C ALA A 123 13.90 9.20 1.24
N ILE A 124 14.08 9.42 2.55
CA ILE A 124 15.37 9.23 3.25
C ILE A 124 15.54 7.84 3.87
N SER A 125 14.66 6.89 3.55
CA SER A 125 14.68 5.51 4.02
C SER A 125 14.77 4.52 2.85
N GLY A 126 15.62 4.82 1.87
CA GLY A 126 15.64 4.15 0.57
C GLY A 126 16.38 2.81 0.52
N ASP A 127 17.08 2.42 1.58
CA ASP A 127 17.76 1.14 1.74
C ASP A 127 17.54 0.56 3.15
N GLU A 128 18.01 -0.68 3.37
CA GLU A 128 17.83 -1.41 4.64
C GLU A 128 18.35 -0.62 5.85
N ASN A 129 19.57 -0.06 5.75
CA ASN A 129 20.18 0.67 6.86
C ASN A 129 19.42 1.96 7.20
N CYS A 130 19.09 2.79 6.20
CA CYS A 130 18.33 4.01 6.45
C CYS A 130 16.93 3.70 6.96
N ALA A 131 16.28 2.64 6.47
CA ALA A 131 14.98 2.20 6.95
C ALA A 131 15.01 1.70 8.41
N GLU A 132 16.06 0.99 8.83
CA GLU A 132 16.26 0.63 10.23
C GLU A 132 16.46 1.87 11.13
N GLN A 133 17.19 2.89 10.67
CA GLN A 133 17.37 4.12 11.44
C GLN A 133 16.06 4.90 11.56
N ALA A 134 15.29 4.99 10.48
CA ALA A 134 13.94 5.56 10.51
C ALA A 134 13.00 4.78 11.43
N HIS A 135 13.11 3.45 11.45
CA HIS A 135 12.37 2.60 12.37
C HIS A 135 12.71 2.90 13.84
N LYS A 136 14.01 2.97 14.17
CA LYS A 136 14.51 3.32 15.51
C LYS A 136 14.04 4.71 15.93
N PHE A 137 14.12 5.68 15.03
CA PHE A 137 13.60 7.03 15.25
C PHE A 137 12.10 7.04 15.62
N LEU A 138 11.28 6.20 14.98
CA LEU A 138 9.84 6.07 15.27
C LEU A 138 9.54 5.27 16.54
N LEU A 139 10.49 4.48 17.06
CA LEU A 139 10.41 3.82 18.37
C LEU A 139 10.75 4.76 19.53
N GLU A 140 11.59 5.76 19.31
CA GLU A 140 12.06 6.67 20.35
C GLU A 140 10.92 7.51 20.94
N GLU A 141 10.49 7.16 22.16
CA GLU A 141 9.59 8.00 22.95
C GLU A 141 10.34 9.18 23.60
N GLY A 142 10.94 10.07 22.80
CA GLY A 142 11.57 11.31 23.29
C GLY A 142 12.53 11.12 24.47
N HIS A 143 13.35 10.07 24.45
CA HIS A 143 14.23 9.67 25.56
C HIS A 143 15.69 10.09 25.35
N HIS A 144 15.92 11.32 24.91
CA HIS A 144 17.24 11.96 24.97
C HIS A 144 17.15 13.36 25.57
N SER A 145 16.88 13.42 26.88
CA SER A 145 17.54 14.32 27.83
C SER A 145 16.82 14.35 29.18
N SER A 146 17.59 14.16 30.24
CA SER A 146 17.23 14.48 31.63
C SER A 146 16.90 15.99 31.73
N GLY A 147 15.64 16.36 31.54
CA GLY A 147 15.19 17.74 31.66
C GLY A 147 13.67 17.88 31.65
N LYS A 148 13.10 18.34 32.77
CA LYS A 148 11.66 18.43 33.07
C LYS A 148 10.81 19.38 32.17
N LEU A 149 11.21 19.74 30.95
CA LEU A 149 10.51 20.79 30.17
C LEU A 149 10.20 20.52 28.68
N ARG A 150 10.47 19.34 28.10
CA ARG A 150 10.00 19.06 26.71
C ARG A 150 9.52 17.62 26.50
N ARG A 151 8.34 17.30 27.03
CA ARG A 151 7.49 16.21 26.49
C ARG A 151 6.59 16.77 25.38
N LEU A 152 7.20 17.26 24.30
CA LEU A 152 6.44 17.52 23.06
C LEU A 152 6.62 16.26 22.22
N GLN A 153 5.58 15.43 22.15
CA GLN A 153 5.63 14.15 21.42
C GLN A 153 6.04 14.39 19.96
N SER A 154 7.10 13.71 19.54
CA SER A 154 7.45 13.50 18.14
C SER A 154 6.51 12.47 17.51
N LEU A 155 6.44 12.43 16.19
CA LEU A 155 5.83 11.33 15.46
C LEU A 155 6.53 10.02 15.86
N THR A 156 5.73 9.02 16.24
CA THR A 156 6.17 7.69 16.68
C THR A 156 5.22 6.63 16.16
N TRP A 157 5.62 5.36 16.20
CA TRP A 157 4.71 4.24 15.88
C TRP A 157 3.44 4.26 16.74
N ASN A 158 3.57 4.55 18.04
CA ASN A 158 2.44 4.68 18.95
C ASN A 158 1.46 5.78 18.53
N GLN A 159 1.95 6.90 17.99
CA GLN A 159 1.08 7.96 17.46
C GLN A 159 0.38 7.51 16.18
N ILE A 160 1.11 6.90 15.24
CA ILE A 160 0.56 6.39 13.97
C ILE A 160 -0.56 5.38 14.24
N PHE A 161 -0.32 4.40 15.13
CA PHE A 161 -1.30 3.38 15.49
C PHE A 161 -2.55 3.97 16.14
N ARG A 162 -2.38 4.92 17.06
CA ARG A 162 -3.52 5.62 17.71
C ARG A 162 -4.37 6.38 16.70
N GLU A 163 -3.74 7.06 15.75
CA GLU A 163 -4.46 7.80 14.71
C GLU A 163 -5.17 6.86 13.74
N LEU A 164 -4.54 5.76 13.32
CA LEU A 164 -5.19 4.72 12.51
C LEU A 164 -6.45 4.18 13.18
N THR A 165 -6.37 3.80 14.46
CA THR A 165 -7.53 3.34 15.23
C THR A 165 -8.60 4.43 15.35
N PHE A 166 -8.20 5.65 15.69
CA PHE A 166 -9.13 6.77 15.85
C PHE A 166 -9.94 7.03 14.57
N PHE A 167 -9.28 7.08 13.40
CA PHE A 167 -9.97 7.34 12.15
C PHE A 167 -10.78 6.16 11.65
N MET A 168 -10.33 4.92 11.89
CA MET A 168 -11.13 3.72 11.65
C MET A 168 -12.43 3.77 12.47
N ASP A 169 -12.35 4.05 13.78
CA ASP A 169 -13.53 4.13 14.65
C ASP A 169 -14.48 5.26 14.20
N LYS A 170 -13.93 6.38 13.74
CA LYS A 170 -14.70 7.49 13.14
C LYS A 170 -15.40 7.04 11.86
N ALA A 171 -14.74 6.27 10.98
CA ALA A 171 -15.31 5.77 9.73
C ALA A 171 -16.44 4.74 9.98
N LYS A 172 -16.36 3.96 11.07
CA LYS A 172 -17.41 3.01 11.48
C LYS A 172 -18.67 3.71 12.02
N GLN A 173 -18.55 4.92 12.56
CA GLN A 173 -19.69 5.65 13.10
C GLN A 173 -20.55 6.24 11.97
N LYS A 174 -21.77 5.71 11.79
CA LYS A 174 -22.79 6.37 10.96
C LYS A 174 -23.06 7.77 11.52
N PRO A 175 -23.28 8.80 10.67
CA PRO A 175 -23.68 10.10 11.17
C PRO A 175 -24.98 9.92 11.96
N THR A 176 -24.96 10.34 13.22
CA THR A 176 -26.18 10.65 13.95
C THR A 176 -26.94 11.62 13.05
N GLN A 177 -28.12 11.23 12.55
CA GLN A 177 -28.97 12.15 11.82
C GLN A 177 -29.21 13.37 12.71
N SER A 178 -28.48 14.46 12.46
CA SER A 178 -28.88 15.76 12.96
C SER A 178 -30.24 16.01 12.32
N GLN A 179 -31.30 15.96 13.12
CA GLN A 179 -32.66 16.32 12.71
C GLN A 179 -32.71 17.80 12.34
N THR A 180 -32.14 18.17 11.19
CA THR A 180 -32.48 19.43 10.55
C THR A 180 -33.68 19.17 9.68
N VAL A 181 -34.84 19.59 10.19
CA VAL A 181 -36.11 19.70 9.47
C VAL A 181 -35.86 20.33 8.09
N ARG A 182 -35.84 19.52 7.02
CA ARG A 182 -35.89 20.01 5.64
C ARG A 182 -37.05 19.35 4.90
N TYR A 183 -38.14 20.13 4.81
CA TYR A 183 -39.15 20.00 3.78
C TYR A 183 -38.49 20.19 2.41
N ARG A 184 -38.29 19.12 1.64
CA ARG A 184 -38.48 19.04 0.18
C ARG A 184 -38.07 17.66 -0.33
N GLY A 185 -38.97 17.06 -1.12
CA GLY A 185 -38.71 15.82 -1.83
C GLY A 185 -37.57 15.98 -2.84
N GLY A 186 -36.46 15.30 -2.55
CA GLY A 186 -35.39 14.97 -3.46
C GLY A 186 -34.92 13.57 -3.07
N LYS A 187 -34.63 12.71 -4.06
CA LYS A 187 -34.12 11.35 -3.81
C LYS A 187 -32.87 11.45 -2.91
N PRO A 188 -32.75 10.65 -1.84
CA PRO A 188 -31.54 10.64 -1.03
C PRO A 188 -30.39 10.11 -1.91
N ALA A 189 -29.35 10.93 -2.08
CA ALA A 189 -28.05 10.45 -2.53
C ALA A 189 -27.52 9.47 -1.46
N PRO A 190 -26.75 8.43 -1.83
CA PRO A 190 -26.09 7.61 -0.83
C PRO A 190 -25.18 8.49 0.01
N ASP A 191 -25.52 8.63 1.30
CA ASP A 191 -24.73 9.34 2.30
C ASP A 191 -23.41 8.58 2.51
N PHE A 192 -22.38 8.91 1.72
CA PHE A 192 -21.02 8.49 2.00
C PHE A 192 -20.53 9.25 3.24
N VAL A 193 -19.93 8.53 4.19
CA VAL A 193 -19.14 9.14 5.25
C VAL A 193 -17.90 9.71 4.58
N GLU A 194 -17.96 10.97 4.16
CA GLU A 194 -16.82 11.63 3.54
C GLU A 194 -15.78 11.88 4.65
N THR A 195 -14.75 11.05 4.68
CA THR A 195 -13.58 11.29 5.51
C THR A 195 -13.01 12.65 5.09
N GLU A 196 -12.71 13.53 6.06
CA GLU A 196 -12.12 14.84 5.74
C GLU A 196 -10.87 14.64 4.86
N PRO A 197 -10.72 15.38 3.75
CA PRO A 197 -9.72 15.09 2.74
C PRO A 197 -8.29 15.11 3.29
N GLU A 198 -8.00 16.02 4.24
CA GLU A 198 -6.69 16.06 4.91
C GLU A 198 -6.44 14.82 5.80
N SER A 199 -7.49 14.29 6.45
CA SER A 199 -7.37 13.08 7.27
C SER A 199 -7.08 11.86 6.40
N ALA A 200 -7.78 11.71 5.27
CA ALA A 200 -7.52 10.64 4.31
C ALA A 200 -6.07 10.71 3.78
N MET A 201 -5.61 11.91 3.40
CA MET A 201 -4.25 12.15 2.92
C MET A 201 -3.18 11.78 3.97
N MET A 202 -3.41 12.10 5.23
CA MET A 202 -2.50 11.72 6.31
C MET A 202 -2.46 10.20 6.52
N LEU A 203 -3.61 9.52 6.52
CA LEU A 203 -3.66 8.06 6.62
C LEU A 203 -2.96 7.38 5.44
N GLU A 204 -3.14 7.90 4.23
CA GLU A 204 -2.38 7.44 3.05
C GLU A 204 -0.88 7.58 3.29
N SER A 205 -0.41 8.72 3.82
CA SER A 205 1.02 8.93 4.08
C SER A 205 1.58 7.98 5.14
N TYR A 206 0.79 7.63 6.17
CA TYR A 206 1.18 6.63 7.16
C TYR A 206 1.25 5.23 6.58
N LEU A 207 0.25 4.82 5.79
CA LEU A 207 0.25 3.50 5.17
C LEU A 207 1.38 3.37 4.14
N ARG A 208 1.70 4.45 3.41
CA ARG A 208 2.85 4.48 2.49
C ARG A 208 4.19 4.45 3.24
N LEU A 209 4.32 5.14 4.36
CA LEU A 209 5.49 5.04 5.25
C LEU A 209 5.66 3.62 5.81
N ILE A 210 4.58 3.02 6.32
CA ILE A 210 4.55 1.61 6.74
C ILE A 210 5.03 0.71 5.61
N SER A 211 4.47 0.90 4.41
CA SER A 211 4.82 0.10 3.23
C SER A 211 6.29 0.21 2.88
N LYS A 212 6.84 1.43 2.87
CA LYS A 212 8.25 1.69 2.56
C LYS A 212 9.15 1.01 3.58
N LEU A 213 8.97 1.29 4.88
CA LEU A 213 9.87 0.77 5.91
C LEU A 213 9.76 -0.75 6.05
N ALA A 214 8.58 -1.35 5.94
CA ALA A 214 8.41 -2.80 5.97
C ALA A 214 9.02 -3.49 4.74
N THR A 215 9.01 -2.83 3.57
CA THR A 215 9.64 -3.36 2.36
C THR A 215 11.17 -3.30 2.45
N GLU A 216 11.74 -2.22 2.98
CA GLU A 216 13.20 -2.04 3.02
C GLU A 216 13.87 -2.68 4.24
N SER A 217 13.21 -2.75 5.40
CA SER A 217 13.79 -3.25 6.65
C SER A 217 13.04 -4.47 7.20
N GLU A 218 13.76 -5.57 7.38
CA GLU A 218 13.20 -6.79 7.97
C GLU A 218 12.87 -6.62 9.45
N GLU A 219 13.71 -5.90 10.21
CA GLU A 219 13.43 -5.55 11.61
C GLU A 219 12.08 -4.83 11.73
N THR A 220 11.85 -3.84 10.86
CA THR A 220 10.58 -3.09 10.84
C THR A 220 9.41 -3.99 10.47
N ARG A 221 9.55 -4.82 9.44
CA ARG A 221 8.50 -5.75 9.00
C ARG A 221 8.07 -6.68 10.14
N ILE A 222 9.03 -7.32 10.81
CA ILE A 222 8.77 -8.24 11.93
C ILE A 222 8.12 -7.50 13.10
N PHE A 223 8.62 -6.30 13.46
CA PHE A 223 8.02 -5.49 14.51
C PHE A 223 6.56 -5.19 14.21
N LEU A 224 6.24 -4.72 13.00
CA LEU A 224 4.89 -4.35 12.60
C LEU A 224 3.94 -5.56 12.53
N LEU A 225 4.44 -6.72 12.11
CA LEU A 225 3.64 -7.94 11.96
C LEU A 225 3.35 -8.62 13.30
N HIS A 226 4.30 -8.60 14.23
CA HIS A 226 4.24 -9.34 15.49
C HIS A 226 4.08 -8.45 16.73
N ASN A 227 3.68 -7.18 16.56
CA ASN A 227 3.54 -6.26 17.68
C ASN A 227 2.42 -6.74 18.64
N PRO A 228 2.75 -7.10 19.90
CA PRO A 228 1.74 -7.61 20.83
C PRO A 228 0.75 -6.55 21.31
N SER A 229 1.09 -5.26 21.21
CA SER A 229 0.23 -4.16 21.67
C SER A 229 -0.70 -3.63 20.58
N PHE A 230 -0.46 -3.98 19.31
CA PHE A 230 -1.21 -3.46 18.18
C PHE A 230 -1.27 -4.46 17.01
N ASN A 231 -2.48 -4.94 16.70
CA ASN A 231 -2.70 -5.80 15.54
C ASN A 231 -2.87 -4.95 14.27
N LEU A 232 -1.76 -4.67 13.58
CA LEU A 232 -1.76 -3.84 12.38
C LEU A 232 -2.55 -4.48 11.23
N VAL A 233 -2.41 -5.79 11.01
CA VAL A 233 -3.07 -6.51 9.91
C VAL A 233 -4.59 -6.42 10.05
N GLU A 234 -5.13 -6.73 11.22
CA GLU A 234 -6.55 -6.62 11.52
C GLU A 234 -7.05 -5.18 11.40
N THR A 235 -6.30 -4.21 11.93
CA THR A 235 -6.68 -2.79 11.83
C THR A 235 -6.76 -2.31 10.38
N ILE A 236 -5.80 -2.71 9.53
CA ILE A 236 -5.80 -2.35 8.11
C ILE A 236 -6.97 -3.01 7.37
N LEU A 237 -7.26 -4.28 7.64
CA LEU A 237 -8.39 -5.00 7.01
C LEU A 237 -9.74 -4.43 7.46
N GLU A 238 -9.89 -4.10 8.73
CA GLU A 238 -11.07 -3.40 9.25
C GLU A 238 -11.25 -2.03 8.59
N LEU A 239 -10.16 -1.25 8.45
CA LEU A 239 -10.19 0.02 7.71
C LEU A 239 -10.64 -0.21 6.26
N ALA A 240 -10.10 -1.21 5.56
CA ALA A 240 -10.48 -1.54 4.19
C ALA A 240 -11.95 -1.97 4.05
N SER A 241 -12.58 -2.49 5.11
CA SER A 241 -14.02 -2.81 5.17
C SER A 241 -14.93 -1.59 5.39
N THR A 242 -14.38 -0.41 5.69
CA THR A 242 -15.16 0.83 5.86
C THR A 242 -15.32 1.60 4.55
N PRO A 243 -16.32 2.49 4.43
CA PRO A 243 -16.49 3.33 3.23
C PRO A 243 -15.41 4.42 3.18
N ILE A 244 -14.24 4.07 2.66
CA ILE A 244 -13.08 4.95 2.47
C ILE A 244 -12.81 5.22 0.97
N PRO A 245 -12.07 6.29 0.63
CA PRO A 245 -11.64 6.52 -0.75
C PRO A 245 -10.81 5.34 -1.32
N PRO A 246 -10.94 5.01 -2.62
CA PRO A 246 -10.17 3.93 -3.26
C PRO A 246 -8.65 4.07 -3.11
N ALA A 247 -8.11 5.29 -3.22
CA ALA A 247 -6.68 5.52 -3.04
C ALA A 247 -6.17 5.14 -1.63
N LEU A 248 -6.98 5.41 -0.60
CA LEU A 248 -6.66 5.01 0.78
C LEU A 248 -6.77 3.49 0.96
N ARG A 249 -7.79 2.86 0.37
CA ARG A 249 -7.90 1.39 0.37
C ARG A 249 -6.74 0.74 -0.38
N GLY A 250 -6.29 1.34 -1.47
CA GLY A 250 -5.11 0.86 -2.18
C GLY A 250 -3.83 0.96 -1.36
N CYS A 251 -3.63 2.05 -0.62
CA CYS A 251 -2.54 2.14 0.35
C CYS A 251 -2.63 1.06 1.45
N ALA A 252 -3.83 0.69 1.87
CA ALA A 252 -4.06 -0.40 2.83
C ALA A 252 -3.59 -1.75 2.25
N PHE A 253 -3.96 -2.09 1.01
CA PHE A 253 -3.50 -3.32 0.37
C PHE A 253 -1.98 -3.32 0.11
N MET A 254 -1.41 -2.18 -0.27
CA MET A 254 0.05 -2.05 -0.44
C MET A 254 0.81 -2.21 0.89
N ALA A 255 0.24 -1.76 2.01
CA ALA A 255 0.83 -2.01 3.33
C ALA A 255 0.79 -3.50 3.69
N LEU A 256 -0.32 -4.20 3.42
CA LEU A 256 -0.40 -5.66 3.61
C LEU A 256 0.61 -6.40 2.71
N LYS A 257 0.78 -5.95 1.46
CA LYS A 257 1.79 -6.48 0.55
C LYS A 257 3.20 -6.32 1.11
N ALA A 258 3.53 -5.12 1.61
CA ALA A 258 4.84 -4.84 2.18
C ALA A 258 5.15 -5.71 3.41
N LEU A 259 4.16 -5.99 4.26
CA LEU A 259 4.31 -6.92 5.37
C LEU A 259 4.64 -8.36 4.90
N MET A 260 4.33 -8.70 3.64
CA MET A 260 4.58 -10.01 3.02
C MET A 260 5.82 -10.04 2.11
N ALA A 261 6.59 -8.96 1.98
CA ALA A 261 7.71 -8.86 1.02
C ALA A 261 8.78 -9.96 1.16
N ARG A 262 8.95 -10.51 2.38
CA ARG A 262 9.85 -11.63 2.71
C ARG A 262 9.14 -12.68 3.56
N LYS A 263 7.88 -12.96 3.23
CA LYS A 263 7.02 -13.82 4.06
C LYS A 263 7.61 -15.23 4.24
N THR A 264 7.42 -15.78 5.43
CA THR A 264 7.53 -17.23 5.66
C THR A 264 6.25 -17.95 5.23
N ILE A 265 6.27 -19.29 5.14
CA ILE A 265 5.07 -20.10 4.90
C ILE A 265 3.99 -19.80 5.94
N GLN A 266 4.36 -19.69 7.22
CA GLN A 266 3.42 -19.45 8.31
C GLN A 266 2.79 -18.04 8.24
N GLU A 267 3.60 -17.02 7.95
CA GLU A 267 3.12 -15.64 7.78
C GLU A 267 2.16 -15.55 6.59
N GLY A 268 2.52 -16.17 5.46
CA GLY A 268 1.65 -16.25 4.28
C GLY A 268 0.33 -16.97 4.55
N ALA A 269 0.38 -18.11 5.24
CA ALA A 269 -0.82 -18.85 5.66
C ALA A 269 -1.74 -18.00 6.56
N THR A 270 -1.15 -17.25 7.49
CA THR A 270 -1.90 -16.36 8.38
C THR A 270 -2.58 -15.24 7.59
N MET A 271 -1.83 -14.59 6.70
CA MET A 271 -2.36 -13.51 5.86
C MET A 271 -3.47 -14.00 4.93
N TRP A 272 -3.34 -15.19 4.33
CA TRP A 272 -4.42 -15.82 3.55
C TRP A 272 -5.70 -15.99 4.37
N ASN A 273 -5.61 -16.49 5.60
CA ASN A 273 -6.77 -16.65 6.47
C ASN A 273 -7.42 -15.30 6.85
N CYS A 274 -6.61 -14.28 7.15
CA CYS A 274 -7.09 -12.92 7.40
C CYS A 274 -7.80 -12.36 6.15
N LEU A 275 -7.21 -12.52 4.97
CA LEU A 275 -7.82 -12.07 3.73
C LEU A 275 -9.13 -12.80 3.43
N ASP A 276 -9.19 -14.10 3.72
CA ASP A 276 -10.37 -14.93 3.51
C ASP A 276 -11.53 -14.55 4.45
N MET A 277 -11.20 -14.27 5.72
CA MET A 277 -12.14 -13.69 6.68
C MET A 277 -12.64 -12.32 6.22
N TRP A 278 -11.77 -11.51 5.61
CA TRP A 278 -12.13 -10.18 5.12
C TRP A 278 -13.09 -10.21 3.94
N ILE A 279 -12.80 -10.97 2.88
CA ILE A 279 -13.69 -11.04 1.72
C ILE A 279 -15.07 -11.58 2.09
N THR A 280 -15.16 -12.46 3.08
CA THR A 280 -16.42 -13.04 3.57
C THR A 280 -17.18 -12.12 4.53
N GLY A 281 -16.64 -10.94 4.84
CA GLY A 281 -17.29 -9.91 5.65
C GLY A 281 -17.06 -10.03 7.16
N GLY A 282 -16.07 -10.82 7.60
CA GLY A 282 -15.78 -11.06 9.01
C GLY A 282 -15.33 -9.83 9.82
N TYR A 283 -14.77 -8.83 9.15
CA TYR A 283 -14.33 -7.57 9.78
C TYR A 283 -15.40 -6.46 9.77
N VAL A 284 -16.59 -6.72 9.20
CA VAL A 284 -17.70 -5.76 9.22
C VAL A 284 -18.39 -5.83 10.58
N THR A 285 -18.01 -4.95 11.50
CA THR A 285 -18.67 -4.85 12.81
C THR A 285 -20.06 -4.23 12.66
N SER A 286 -21.13 -5.00 12.88
CA SER A 286 -22.48 -4.46 13.02
C SER A 286 -22.62 -3.78 14.39
N PRO A 287 -23.01 -2.50 14.48
CA PRO A 287 -23.18 -1.84 15.76
C PRO A 287 -24.28 -2.55 16.56
N ALA A 288 -23.91 -3.05 17.74
CA ALA A 288 -24.82 -3.69 18.68
C ALA A 288 -25.98 -2.73 19.01
N GLY A 289 -27.17 -2.95 18.45
CA GLY A 289 -28.36 -2.24 18.90
C GLY A 289 -29.47 -1.95 17.88
N THR A 290 -29.35 -2.30 16.60
CA THR A 290 -30.48 -2.07 15.65
C THR A 290 -30.90 -3.36 14.93
N LEU A 291 -32.15 -3.74 15.20
CA LEU A 291 -33.01 -4.70 14.50
C LEU A 291 -32.38 -5.43 13.31
N ARG A 292 -32.07 -6.72 13.51
CA ARG A 292 -31.96 -7.79 12.49
C ARG A 292 -31.72 -7.28 11.06
N GLN A 293 -30.54 -6.71 10.78
CA GLN A 293 -30.03 -6.80 9.42
C GLN A 293 -29.81 -8.29 9.17
N THR A 294 -30.42 -8.82 8.11
CA THR A 294 -30.16 -10.17 7.63
C THR A 294 -28.66 -10.29 7.44
N LEU A 295 -27.99 -11.10 8.26
CA LEU A 295 -26.59 -11.46 8.06
C LEU A 295 -26.49 -11.94 6.61
N SER A 296 -25.81 -11.19 5.75
CA SER A 296 -25.59 -11.64 4.37
C SER A 296 -24.80 -12.94 4.43
N SER A 297 -25.17 -13.89 3.58
CA SER A 297 -24.38 -15.12 3.43
C SER A 297 -22.92 -14.74 3.15
N PRO A 298 -21.92 -15.41 3.76
CA PRO A 298 -20.49 -15.17 3.48
C PRO A 298 -20.18 -15.10 1.98
N MET A 299 -20.85 -15.92 1.17
CA MET A 299 -20.70 -15.90 -0.29
C MET A 299 -21.25 -14.63 -0.94
N MET A 300 -22.39 -14.11 -0.48
CA MET A 300 -22.93 -12.85 -0.98
C MET A 300 -22.07 -11.65 -0.56
N SER A 301 -21.47 -11.72 0.63
CA SER A 301 -20.49 -10.71 1.07
C SER A 301 -19.26 -10.74 0.17
N MET A 302 -18.74 -11.92 -0.16
CA MET A 302 -17.60 -12.10 -1.06
C MET A 302 -17.88 -11.55 -2.46
N GLU A 303 -19.01 -11.89 -3.08
CA GLU A 303 -19.40 -11.36 -4.39
C GLU A 303 -19.48 -9.83 -4.40
N ARG A 304 -20.06 -9.24 -3.34
CA ARG A 304 -20.12 -7.78 -3.19
C ARG A 304 -18.73 -7.18 -3.06
N THR A 305 -17.88 -7.73 -2.18
CA THR A 305 -16.52 -7.23 -1.97
C THR A 305 -15.73 -7.27 -3.27
N PHE A 306 -15.80 -8.37 -4.04
CA PHE A 306 -15.12 -8.47 -5.32
C PHE A 306 -15.65 -7.48 -6.36
N ASP A 307 -16.96 -7.27 -6.45
CA ASP A 307 -17.50 -6.26 -7.37
C ASP A 307 -17.04 -4.84 -6.97
N GLU A 308 -17.07 -4.52 -5.67
CA GLU A 308 -16.61 -3.24 -5.12
C GLU A 308 -15.13 -2.97 -5.47
N ILE A 309 -14.23 -3.90 -5.15
CA ILE A 309 -12.78 -3.73 -5.39
C ILE A 309 -12.37 -3.98 -6.85
N SER A 310 -13.30 -4.33 -7.73
CA SER A 310 -13.04 -4.48 -9.17
C SER A 310 -13.24 -3.17 -9.96
N SER A 311 -13.65 -2.10 -9.27
CA SER A 311 -14.03 -0.84 -9.89
C SER A 311 -12.89 0.19 -9.87
N GLY A 312 -12.69 0.90 -10.98
CA GLY A 312 -11.63 1.89 -11.09
C GLY A 312 -10.24 1.27 -11.26
N PHE A 313 -9.19 2.04 -10.96
CA PHE A 313 -7.80 1.60 -11.10
C PHE A 313 -7.16 1.24 -9.75
N ASP A 314 -7.27 2.12 -8.75
CA ASP A 314 -6.51 2.00 -7.49
C ASP A 314 -6.84 0.73 -6.70
N ASP A 315 -8.14 0.39 -6.58
CA ASP A 315 -8.60 -0.80 -5.85
C ASP A 315 -8.10 -2.12 -6.50
N PRO A 316 -8.39 -2.41 -7.79
CA PRO A 316 -7.99 -3.67 -8.38
C PRO A 316 -6.48 -3.80 -8.54
N GLU A 317 -5.78 -2.71 -8.87
CA GLU A 317 -4.31 -2.74 -9.03
C GLU A 317 -3.64 -3.18 -7.72
N SER A 318 -3.91 -2.46 -6.63
CA SER A 318 -3.28 -2.72 -5.33
C SER A 318 -3.70 -4.06 -4.73
N PHE A 319 -4.94 -4.51 -4.93
CA PHE A 319 -5.39 -5.82 -4.48
C PHE A 319 -4.72 -6.96 -5.26
N ILE A 320 -4.55 -6.82 -6.58
CA ILE A 320 -3.80 -7.79 -7.40
C ILE A 320 -2.34 -7.85 -6.94
N GLN A 321 -1.73 -6.71 -6.61
CA GLN A 321 -0.37 -6.67 -6.08
C GLN A 321 -0.22 -7.42 -4.74
N LEU A 322 -1.25 -7.38 -3.87
CA LEU A 322 -1.31 -8.21 -2.66
C LEU A 322 -1.47 -9.70 -2.98
N LEU A 323 -2.36 -10.05 -3.91
CA LEU A 323 -2.53 -11.45 -4.32
C LEU A 323 -1.26 -12.02 -4.94
N LEU A 324 -0.55 -11.23 -5.75
CA LEU A 324 0.72 -11.59 -6.38
C LEU A 324 1.78 -11.98 -5.34
N ILE A 325 1.99 -11.17 -4.29
CA ILE A 325 2.98 -11.52 -3.26
C ILE A 325 2.55 -12.75 -2.44
N LEU A 326 1.25 -13.00 -2.30
CA LEU A 326 0.73 -14.15 -1.57
C LEU A 326 0.84 -15.47 -2.35
N VAL A 327 0.70 -15.45 -3.68
CA VAL A 327 0.92 -16.65 -4.53
C VAL A 327 2.40 -16.89 -4.85
N SER A 328 3.25 -15.88 -4.70
CA SER A 328 4.70 -16.04 -4.84
C SER A 328 5.24 -17.04 -3.81
N PRO A 329 6.30 -17.82 -4.10
CA PRO A 329 6.94 -18.68 -3.10
C PRO A 329 7.41 -17.92 -1.85
N SER A 330 7.42 -18.57 -0.69
CA SER A 330 7.94 -18.01 0.56
C SER A 330 9.46 -18.18 0.67
N ILE A 331 10.13 -17.38 1.48
CA ILE A 331 11.61 -17.42 1.59
C ILE A 331 12.13 -18.75 2.18
N ASP A 332 11.30 -19.44 2.95
CA ASP A 332 11.55 -20.73 3.60
C ASP A 332 10.88 -21.90 2.84
N SER A 333 10.34 -21.64 1.64
CA SER A 333 9.82 -22.69 0.77
C SER A 333 10.93 -23.47 0.08
N SER A 334 10.64 -24.73 -0.22
CA SER A 334 11.55 -25.59 -0.96
C SER A 334 11.78 -25.04 -2.37
N PRO A 335 13.02 -25.03 -2.88
CA PRO A 335 13.30 -24.62 -4.25
C PRO A 335 12.70 -25.57 -5.29
N LEU A 336 12.19 -26.73 -4.88
CA LEU A 336 11.46 -27.66 -5.74
C LEU A 336 10.00 -27.23 -5.98
N ASN A 337 9.48 -26.21 -5.29
CA ASN A 337 8.07 -25.81 -5.37
C ASN A 337 7.10 -27.00 -5.20
N ASP A 338 7.37 -27.85 -4.21
CA ASP A 338 6.63 -29.08 -3.91
C ASP A 338 5.53 -28.88 -2.85
N SER A 339 5.22 -27.63 -2.52
CA SER A 339 4.13 -27.20 -1.64
C SER A 339 3.20 -26.21 -2.33
N LEU A 340 1.98 -26.06 -1.82
CA LEU A 340 1.08 -24.99 -2.24
C LEU A 340 1.47 -23.66 -1.56
N PRO A 341 1.32 -22.50 -2.24
CA PRO A 341 1.63 -21.18 -1.66
C PRO A 341 0.57 -20.68 -0.65
N PHE A 342 -0.37 -21.54 -0.26
CA PHE A 342 -1.49 -21.24 0.64
C PHE A 342 -1.94 -22.51 1.40
N PRO A 343 -2.72 -22.38 2.49
CA PRO A 343 -3.23 -23.54 3.24
C PRO A 343 -4.22 -24.40 2.45
N GLU A 344 -4.06 -25.72 2.45
CA GLU A 344 -4.95 -26.66 1.72
C GLU A 344 -6.43 -26.57 2.13
N ASN A 345 -6.72 -26.12 3.35
CA ASN A 345 -8.07 -25.95 3.88
C ASN A 345 -8.59 -24.51 3.78
N LEU A 346 -7.89 -23.60 3.10
CA LEU A 346 -8.31 -22.20 2.96
C LEU A 346 -9.71 -22.11 2.35
N GLY A 347 -10.63 -21.39 2.99
CA GLY A 347 -12.00 -21.25 2.51
C GLY A 347 -12.96 -22.39 2.85
N SER A 348 -12.48 -23.51 3.43
CA SER A 348 -13.30 -24.71 3.63
C SER A 348 -14.54 -24.52 4.51
N ALA A 349 -14.59 -23.43 5.28
CA ALA A 349 -15.74 -23.08 6.11
C ALA A 349 -16.95 -22.57 5.31
N PHE A 350 -16.72 -22.01 4.11
CA PHE A 350 -17.75 -21.30 3.36
C PHE A 350 -17.81 -21.66 1.87
N ARG A 351 -16.74 -22.23 1.30
CA ARG A 351 -16.64 -22.64 -0.11
C ARG A 351 -15.74 -23.87 -0.29
N ALA A 352 -15.60 -24.32 -1.53
CA ALA A 352 -14.60 -25.32 -1.89
C ALA A 352 -13.18 -24.79 -1.54
N PRO A 353 -12.32 -25.63 -0.92
CA PRO A 353 -11.00 -25.17 -0.50
C PRO A 353 -10.12 -24.69 -1.65
N GLY A 354 -9.28 -23.69 -1.38
CA GLY A 354 -8.29 -23.17 -2.32
C GLY A 354 -8.52 -21.70 -2.71
N ILE A 355 -7.84 -21.28 -3.78
CA ILE A 355 -7.77 -19.87 -4.20
C ILE A 355 -8.44 -19.58 -5.54
N GLU A 356 -9.22 -20.50 -6.11
CA GLU A 356 -9.86 -20.31 -7.43
C GLU A 356 -10.67 -19.02 -7.51
N VAL A 357 -11.38 -18.64 -6.44
CA VAL A 357 -12.17 -17.39 -6.40
C VAL A 357 -11.33 -16.13 -6.60
N TYR A 358 -10.07 -16.14 -6.15
CA TYR A 358 -9.14 -15.03 -6.35
C TYR A 358 -8.58 -15.04 -7.78
N ILE A 359 -8.29 -16.23 -8.33
CA ILE A 359 -7.84 -16.38 -9.73
C ILE A 359 -8.95 -15.90 -10.68
N ASP A 360 -10.20 -16.27 -10.42
CA ASP A 360 -11.38 -15.84 -11.17
C ASP A 360 -11.58 -14.33 -11.11
N TYR A 361 -11.33 -13.73 -9.94
CA TYR A 361 -11.32 -12.28 -9.79
C TYR A 361 -10.24 -11.63 -10.68
N VAL A 362 -8.97 -12.06 -10.59
CA VAL A 362 -7.88 -11.42 -11.35
C VAL A 362 -8.06 -11.59 -12.86
N ILE A 363 -8.32 -12.82 -13.31
CA ILE A 363 -8.30 -13.17 -14.73
C ILE A 363 -9.68 -12.99 -15.36
N GLY A 364 -10.70 -13.60 -14.76
CA GLY A 364 -12.06 -13.65 -15.30
C GLY A 364 -12.81 -12.32 -15.18
N LEU A 365 -12.63 -11.61 -14.07
CA LEU A 365 -13.30 -10.33 -13.84
C LEU A 365 -12.42 -9.14 -14.28
N VAL A 366 -11.22 -9.00 -13.72
CA VAL A 366 -10.40 -7.81 -13.95
C VAL A 366 -9.77 -7.80 -15.35
N LEU A 367 -8.90 -8.76 -15.67
CA LEU A 367 -8.19 -8.80 -16.95
C LEU A 367 -9.18 -8.87 -18.13
N ALA A 368 -10.10 -9.83 -18.10
CA ALA A 368 -11.00 -10.11 -19.23
C ALA A 368 -12.12 -9.08 -19.42
N SER A 369 -12.50 -8.32 -18.36
CA SER A 369 -13.64 -7.39 -18.44
C SER A 369 -13.28 -5.97 -18.00
N LYS A 370 -12.89 -5.77 -16.73
CA LYS A 370 -12.79 -4.42 -16.11
C LYS A 370 -11.66 -3.55 -16.66
N THR A 371 -10.58 -4.14 -17.19
CA THR A 371 -9.50 -3.34 -17.80
C THR A 371 -9.96 -2.48 -18.98
N ASN A 372 -11.06 -2.87 -19.64
CA ASN A 372 -11.64 -2.14 -20.77
C ASN A 372 -12.51 -0.94 -20.33
N ASP A 373 -12.85 -0.85 -19.04
CA ASP A 373 -13.67 0.24 -18.49
C ASP A 373 -12.83 1.49 -18.14
N LEU A 374 -11.49 1.36 -18.14
CA LEU A 374 -10.56 2.44 -17.83
C LEU A 374 -10.38 3.40 -19.01
N ALA A 375 -10.42 4.70 -18.72
CA ALA A 375 -10.23 5.74 -19.73
C ALA A 375 -8.75 6.08 -19.98
N ASP A 376 -7.89 5.92 -18.98
CA ASP A 376 -6.45 6.19 -19.10
C ASP A 376 -5.70 4.93 -19.56
N VAL A 377 -5.10 5.01 -20.75
CA VAL A 377 -4.35 3.92 -21.37
C VAL A 377 -3.18 3.46 -20.49
N ASN A 378 -2.52 4.37 -19.77
CA ASN A 378 -1.40 4.00 -18.91
C ASN A 378 -1.88 3.20 -17.69
N GLN A 379 -3.03 3.57 -17.12
CA GLN A 379 -3.67 2.80 -16.06
C GLN A 379 -4.08 1.40 -16.56
N THR A 380 -4.63 1.31 -17.79
CA THR A 380 -4.93 0.03 -18.42
C THR A 380 -3.69 -0.84 -18.58
N ARG A 381 -2.55 -0.28 -19.02
CA ARG A 381 -1.28 -1.00 -19.17
C ARG A 381 -0.77 -1.52 -17.83
N VAL A 382 -0.70 -0.67 -16.80
CA VAL A 382 -0.26 -1.06 -15.46
C VAL A 382 -1.14 -2.14 -14.85
N LEU A 383 -2.47 -2.02 -14.98
CA LEU A 383 -3.39 -3.02 -14.44
C LEU A 383 -3.26 -4.36 -15.17
N ARG A 384 -3.09 -4.35 -16.50
CA ARG A 384 -2.83 -5.56 -17.30
C ARG A 384 -1.52 -6.21 -16.92
N LEU A 385 -0.45 -5.43 -16.74
CA LEU A 385 0.85 -5.93 -16.29
C LEU A 385 0.71 -6.66 -14.94
N GLY A 386 0.02 -6.05 -13.96
CA GLY A 386 -0.23 -6.71 -12.67
C GLY A 386 -0.98 -8.04 -12.80
N CYS A 387 -2.01 -8.11 -13.64
CA CYS A 387 -2.71 -9.37 -13.93
C CYS A 387 -1.78 -10.42 -14.57
N LEU A 388 -0.93 -10.00 -15.51
CA LEU A 388 0.00 -10.89 -16.22
C LEU A 388 1.11 -11.40 -15.30
N ASP A 389 1.66 -10.56 -14.42
CA ASP A 389 2.64 -10.97 -13.41
C ASP A 389 2.05 -12.00 -12.45
N PHE A 390 0.79 -11.82 -12.04
CA PHE A 390 0.05 -12.79 -11.23
C PHE A 390 -0.08 -14.14 -11.95
N MET A 391 -0.51 -14.12 -13.21
CA MET A 391 -0.62 -15.33 -14.03
C MET A 391 0.72 -16.02 -14.21
N LEU A 392 1.76 -15.27 -14.58
CA LEU A 392 3.11 -15.79 -14.79
C LEU A 392 3.65 -16.43 -13.51
N THR A 393 3.45 -15.80 -12.35
CA THR A 393 3.88 -16.34 -11.06
C THR A 393 3.18 -17.67 -10.76
N CYS A 394 1.86 -17.75 -10.99
CA CYS A 394 1.08 -18.98 -10.79
C CYS A 394 1.49 -20.12 -11.74
N LEU A 395 1.93 -19.80 -12.95
CA LEU A 395 2.42 -20.79 -13.92
C LEU A 395 3.85 -21.22 -13.59
N ALA A 396 4.74 -20.27 -13.27
CA ALA A 396 6.15 -20.52 -13.01
C ALA A 396 6.40 -21.24 -11.68
N SER A 397 5.50 -21.10 -10.69
CA SER A 397 5.63 -21.83 -9.42
C SER A 397 5.21 -23.29 -9.51
N PHE A 398 4.60 -23.73 -10.62
CA PHE A 398 4.20 -25.11 -10.79
C PHE A 398 5.40 -25.97 -11.22
N ASN A 399 5.68 -27.02 -10.46
CA ASN A 399 6.72 -27.97 -10.80
C ASN A 399 6.11 -29.17 -11.56
N GLU A 400 6.12 -29.08 -12.89
CA GLU A 400 5.67 -30.15 -13.78
C GLU A 400 6.56 -31.41 -13.71
N ASP A 401 7.84 -31.26 -13.33
CA ASP A 401 8.77 -32.39 -13.21
C ASP A 401 8.31 -33.37 -12.12
N LEU A 402 7.59 -32.91 -11.08
CA LEU A 402 7.02 -33.80 -10.06
C LEU A 402 6.02 -34.80 -10.66
N ILE A 403 5.25 -34.39 -11.68
CA ILE A 403 4.30 -35.27 -12.37
C ILE A 403 5.05 -36.27 -13.24
N VAL A 404 6.04 -35.79 -14.00
CA VAL A 404 6.85 -36.64 -14.88
C VAL A 404 7.58 -37.70 -14.06
N MET A 405 8.20 -37.31 -12.94
CA MET A 405 8.88 -38.23 -12.03
C MET A 405 7.91 -39.26 -11.44
N ALA A 406 6.67 -38.87 -11.11
CA ALA A 406 5.69 -39.81 -10.54
C ALA A 406 5.32 -40.91 -11.53
N ASN A 407 5.25 -40.56 -12.81
CA ASN A 407 4.85 -41.46 -13.87
C ASN A 407 6.02 -42.34 -14.36
N ASP A 408 7.23 -41.78 -14.43
CA ASP A 408 8.38 -42.41 -15.09
C ASP A 408 9.33 -43.10 -14.11
N THR A 409 9.17 -42.89 -12.80
CA THR A 409 10.00 -43.50 -11.76
C THR A 409 9.20 -44.32 -10.76
N SER A 410 9.86 -45.21 -10.03
CA SER A 410 9.24 -45.95 -8.93
C SER A 410 9.28 -45.19 -7.59
N LEU A 411 9.45 -43.86 -7.63
CA LEU A 411 9.53 -43.03 -6.42
C LEU A 411 8.13 -42.82 -5.83
N MET A 412 8.02 -42.94 -4.51
CA MET A 412 6.79 -42.67 -3.76
C MET A 412 6.66 -41.16 -3.51
N ILE A 413 6.37 -40.40 -4.56
CA ILE A 413 6.39 -38.92 -4.55
C ILE A 413 5.49 -38.32 -3.47
N ASP A 414 4.35 -38.93 -3.19
CA ASP A 414 3.43 -38.49 -2.13
C ASP A 414 4.06 -38.43 -0.74
N SER A 415 5.12 -39.22 -0.49
CA SER A 415 5.85 -39.22 0.79
C SER A 415 7.05 -38.26 0.85
N ILE A 416 7.38 -37.65 -0.29
CA ILE A 416 8.60 -36.84 -0.47
C ILE A 416 8.25 -35.35 -0.54
N ILE A 417 7.10 -35.01 -1.14
CA ILE A 417 6.67 -33.62 -1.30
C ILE A 417 6.11 -33.04 0.00
N ALA A 418 6.16 -31.71 0.11
CA ALA A 418 5.61 -30.98 1.24
C ALA A 418 4.08 -30.84 1.23
N ALA A 419 3.43 -30.91 0.05
CA ALA A 419 1.98 -31.04 -0.04
C ALA A 419 1.49 -32.39 0.53
N SER A 420 0.21 -32.51 0.87
CA SER A 420 -0.34 -33.75 1.44
C SER A 420 -0.21 -34.97 0.54
N ASP A 421 -0.38 -34.79 -0.77
CA ASP A 421 -0.14 -35.78 -1.81
C ASP A 421 -0.05 -35.08 -3.19
N LEU A 422 0.48 -35.77 -4.20
CA LEU A 422 0.69 -35.20 -5.53
C LEU A 422 -0.63 -34.82 -6.21
N ALA A 423 -1.71 -35.59 -6.00
CA ALA A 423 -3.01 -35.27 -6.59
C ALA A 423 -3.59 -33.98 -5.99
N THR A 424 -3.40 -33.77 -4.70
CA THR A 424 -3.79 -32.54 -3.99
C THR A 424 -2.96 -31.36 -4.49
N TYR A 425 -1.64 -31.51 -4.63
CA TYR A 425 -0.78 -30.49 -5.24
C TYR A 425 -1.31 -30.10 -6.64
N VAL A 426 -1.46 -31.06 -7.55
CA VAL A 426 -1.88 -30.79 -8.94
C VAL A 426 -3.29 -30.19 -9.01
N ARG A 427 -4.24 -30.66 -8.19
CA ARG A 427 -5.62 -30.17 -8.19
C ARG A 427 -5.74 -28.75 -7.65
N MET A 428 -4.99 -28.43 -6.60
CA MET A 428 -5.14 -27.16 -5.87
C MET A 428 -4.16 -26.09 -6.34
N HIS A 429 -3.06 -26.47 -7.01
CA HIS A 429 -2.07 -25.50 -7.46
C HIS A 429 -2.71 -24.49 -8.45
N PRO A 430 -2.40 -23.18 -8.32
CA PRO A 430 -3.05 -22.13 -9.12
C PRO A 430 -2.94 -22.35 -10.64
N PHE A 431 -1.87 -23.00 -11.09
CA PHE A 431 -1.63 -23.42 -12.47
C PHE A 431 -2.88 -23.98 -13.16
N ALA A 432 -3.60 -24.92 -12.53
CA ALA A 432 -4.72 -25.60 -13.16
C ALA A 432 -5.83 -24.61 -13.57
N ARG A 433 -6.22 -23.72 -12.65
CA ARG A 433 -7.27 -22.72 -12.90
C ARG A 433 -6.80 -21.61 -13.83
N VAL A 434 -5.53 -21.17 -13.75
CA VAL A 434 -4.96 -20.21 -14.69
C VAL A 434 -4.96 -20.77 -16.11
N MET A 435 -4.52 -22.02 -16.29
CA MET A 435 -4.53 -22.68 -17.60
C MET A 435 -5.95 -22.84 -18.15
N GLU A 436 -6.95 -23.14 -17.31
CA GLU A 436 -8.35 -23.15 -17.75
C GLU A 436 -8.78 -21.78 -18.31
N TRP A 437 -8.46 -20.70 -17.61
CA TRP A 437 -8.75 -19.34 -18.08
C TRP A 437 -8.01 -18.96 -19.37
N MET A 438 -6.81 -19.49 -19.60
CA MET A 438 -6.06 -19.28 -20.84
C MET A 438 -6.78 -19.80 -22.09
N TYR A 439 -7.74 -20.72 -21.94
CA TYR A 439 -8.60 -21.19 -23.03
C TYR A 439 -9.90 -20.38 -23.19
N ASN A 440 -10.13 -19.37 -22.35
CA ASN A 440 -11.31 -18.51 -22.43
C ASN A 440 -11.17 -17.46 -23.54
N GLU A 441 -12.20 -17.30 -24.38
CA GLU A 441 -12.20 -16.35 -25.49
C GLU A 441 -11.96 -14.90 -25.06
N LYS A 442 -12.54 -14.45 -23.94
CA LYS A 442 -12.37 -13.08 -23.44
C LYS A 442 -10.95 -12.84 -22.94
N VAL A 443 -10.35 -13.82 -22.27
CA VAL A 443 -8.97 -13.74 -21.79
C VAL A 443 -8.01 -13.69 -22.97
N LEU A 444 -8.18 -14.57 -23.97
CA LEU A 444 -7.38 -14.54 -25.19
C LEU A 444 -7.51 -13.21 -25.93
N ALA A 445 -8.72 -12.65 -26.03
CA ALA A 445 -8.95 -11.33 -26.60
C ALA A 445 -8.21 -10.23 -25.81
N ALA A 446 -8.25 -10.27 -24.48
CA ALA A 446 -7.52 -9.34 -23.62
C ALA A 446 -6.00 -9.45 -23.84
N LEU A 447 -5.43 -10.65 -23.92
CA LEU A 447 -4.02 -10.88 -24.21
C LEU A 447 -3.60 -10.31 -25.56
N PHE A 448 -4.36 -10.61 -26.63
CA PHE A 448 -4.06 -10.07 -27.95
C PHE A 448 -4.19 -8.54 -27.98
N SER A 449 -5.17 -7.97 -27.29
CA SER A 449 -5.31 -6.51 -27.17
C SER A 449 -4.19 -5.87 -26.36
N THR A 450 -3.55 -6.62 -25.47
CA THR A 450 -2.39 -6.14 -24.69
C THR A 450 -1.16 -6.09 -25.57
N ILE A 451 -0.92 -7.13 -26.37
CA ILE A 451 0.18 -7.20 -27.34
C ILE A 451 0.00 -6.17 -28.47
N HIS A 452 -1.23 -5.96 -28.92
CA HIS A 452 -1.53 -5.06 -30.04
C HIS A 452 -1.50 -3.59 -29.62
N GLN A 453 -0.33 -2.96 -29.72
CA GLN A 453 -0.10 -1.53 -29.46
C GLN A 453 0.38 -0.80 -30.73
N GLU A 454 0.29 0.54 -30.74
CA GLU A 454 0.79 1.36 -31.84
C GLU A 454 2.33 1.27 -31.90
N GLN A 455 2.89 0.99 -33.08
CA GLN A 455 4.34 0.74 -33.24
C GLN A 455 5.21 1.96 -32.90
N THR A 456 4.71 3.15 -33.21
CA THR A 456 5.33 4.46 -32.91
C THR A 456 5.38 4.71 -31.42
N ASP A 457 4.29 4.45 -30.70
CA ASP A 457 4.23 4.56 -29.24
C ASP A 457 5.24 3.63 -28.58
N VAL A 458 5.25 2.35 -28.96
CA VAL A 458 6.20 1.36 -28.42
C VAL A 458 7.64 1.73 -28.77
N GLY A 459 7.90 2.21 -29.99
CA GLY A 459 9.24 2.60 -30.41
C GLY A 459 9.80 3.85 -29.72
N ASN A 460 8.92 4.73 -29.24
CA ASN A 460 9.29 5.96 -28.51
C ASN A 460 9.28 5.79 -26.99
N ALA A 461 8.70 4.69 -26.48
CA ALA A 461 8.59 4.42 -25.06
C ALA A 461 9.96 4.03 -24.45
N ALA A 462 10.11 4.28 -23.16
CA ALA A 462 11.28 3.82 -22.42
C ALA A 462 11.21 2.29 -22.26
N PRO A 463 12.34 1.57 -22.25
CA PRO A 463 12.35 0.10 -22.18
C PRO A 463 11.78 -0.46 -20.88
N ASP A 464 11.66 0.37 -19.84
CA ASP A 464 11.13 0.08 -18.52
C ASP A 464 9.70 0.59 -18.32
N SER A 465 9.07 1.19 -19.33
CA SER A 465 7.68 1.66 -19.22
C SER A 465 6.68 0.49 -19.26
N PRO A 466 5.57 0.55 -18.49
CA PRO A 466 4.52 -0.48 -18.46
C PRO A 466 3.81 -0.77 -19.79
#